data_AF-A0AAD3D5L0-F1
#
_entry.id   AF-A0AAD3D5L0-F1
#
_cell.length_a   1.000
_cell.length_b   1.000
_cell.length_c   1.000
_cell.angle_alpha   90.00
_cell.angle_beta   90.00
_cell.angle_gamma   90.00
#
_symmetry.space_group_name_H-M   'P 1'
#
loop_
_entity.id
_entity.type
_entity.pdbx_description
1 polymer ?
#
loop_
_entity_poly.entity_id
_entity_poly.type
_entity_poly.pdbx_seq_one_letter_code
_entity_poly.pdbx_strand_id
1 'polypeptide(L)'
;MNITTLQSNLDFIKSIYFYEEWKDEECRGDILEAIEECNEKIEEALGKSMHRLCKHRPSVEAVEKVVKKFPSTLSYEDNYWMLPIETCATNEITSEDTYNNNGIEYVPILAKEGMKHKVGGEDARGGLLKAPTYIINILQGIVSLGEYDGPYLDSDDNDDEKRVNVLKELRQKGLLLKTDIQKYSLLQFACHTKDTKRFEYLVQWEPDALVNTKYWDEFMVNSRFIRRDEPRLPLIHCFLQTSDFDILKNLLEAGFRHFPNNGGLLFIENDEGTTAFDAACANCGTEECMNMLRDILSPSCDYPILHYALIKAPQHKDIFMEKFPWAYQLKDHNGRSLQQAILAAGPDVMNANKILFATLTDDQIRSKDPITTLYPFAAMAVGEHADLEKVFYLLRQHPSVLDQHANSDSSILSRKRRRSADKV
;
A
#
# COMPACT_ATOMS: atom_id res chain seq x y z
N MET A 1 11.97 27.67 31.02
CA MET A 1 13.26 27.57 31.73
C MET A 1 14.33 27.28 30.68
N ASN A 2 15.41 28.06 30.58
CA ASN A 2 16.43 27.85 29.54
C ASN A 2 17.29 26.63 29.90
N ILE A 3 17.69 25.80 28.93
CA ILE A 3 18.54 24.61 29.14
C ILE A 3 19.84 25.01 29.83
N THR A 4 20.38 26.18 29.52
CA THR A 4 21.55 26.76 30.20
C THR A 4 21.32 26.97 31.70
N THR A 5 20.10 27.31 32.13
CA THR A 5 19.77 27.46 33.56
C THR A 5 19.72 26.11 34.28
N LEU A 6 19.23 25.06 33.61
CA LEU A 6 19.24 23.69 34.15
C LEU A 6 20.65 23.12 34.23
N GLN A 7 21.47 23.31 33.18
CA GLN A 7 22.88 22.92 33.17
C GLN A 7 23.66 23.68 34.25
N SER A 8 23.44 25.00 34.37
CA SER A 8 24.03 25.80 35.44
C SER A 8 23.53 25.38 36.81
N ASN A 9 22.27 24.97 36.99
CA ASN A 9 21.80 24.44 38.27
C ASN A 9 22.41 23.07 38.59
N LEU A 10 22.65 22.23 37.58
CA LEU A 10 23.23 20.90 37.77
C LEU A 10 24.75 20.97 37.98
N ASP A 11 25.43 21.89 37.29
CA ASP A 11 26.82 22.26 37.52
C ASP A 11 26.98 23.07 38.81
N PHE A 12 25.94 23.79 39.25
CA PHE A 12 25.87 24.44 40.57
C PHE A 12 25.68 23.39 41.68
N ILE A 13 24.78 22.43 41.50
CA ILE A 13 24.62 21.30 42.42
C ILE A 13 25.94 20.53 42.47
N LYS A 14 26.54 20.16 41.32
CA LYS A 14 27.86 19.51 41.26
C LYS A 14 29.04 20.38 41.69
N SER A 15 28.92 21.70 41.75
CA SER A 15 29.96 22.58 42.29
C SER A 15 29.76 22.91 43.78
N ILE A 16 28.53 22.73 44.30
CA ILE A 16 28.26 22.58 45.73
C ILE A 16 28.85 21.26 46.25
N TYR A 17 29.13 20.28 45.37
CA TYR A 17 29.85 19.06 45.72
C TYR A 17 31.34 19.32 46.01
N PHE A 18 31.62 19.83 47.20
CA PHE A 18 32.68 19.28 48.05
C PHE A 18 32.24 17.95 48.68
N TYR A 19 31.41 17.17 48.00
CA TYR A 19 30.75 15.96 48.53
C TYR A 19 31.74 14.87 48.94
N GLU A 20 32.92 14.83 48.31
CA GLU A 20 34.01 13.95 48.75
C GLU A 20 34.71 14.42 50.05
N GLU A 21 34.51 15.67 50.46
CA GLU A 21 35.09 16.23 51.70
C GLU A 21 34.18 16.08 52.92
N TRP A 22 32.90 15.72 52.73
CA TRP A 22 31.96 15.51 53.83
C TRP A 22 32.21 14.12 54.44
N LYS A 23 32.79 14.11 55.63
CA LYS A 23 33.12 12.87 56.37
C LYS A 23 31.91 12.22 57.04
N ASP A 24 30.79 12.94 57.14
CA ASP A 24 29.58 12.46 57.80
C ASP A 24 28.69 11.72 56.79
N GLU A 25 28.51 10.42 57.02
CA GLU A 25 27.68 9.55 56.15
C GLU A 25 26.19 9.94 56.20
N GLU A 26 25.69 10.49 57.30
CA GLU A 26 24.28 10.89 57.45
C GLU A 26 23.97 12.11 56.59
N CYS A 27 24.76 13.18 56.72
CA CYS A 27 24.63 14.36 55.85
C CYS A 27 24.82 14.03 54.36
N ARG A 28 25.70 13.06 54.05
CA ARG A 28 25.91 12.58 52.68
C ARG A 28 24.65 11.88 52.13
N GLY A 29 23.94 11.15 52.99
CA GLY A 29 22.64 10.54 52.70
C GLY A 29 21.57 11.60 52.40
N ASP A 30 21.38 12.57 53.28
CA ASP A 30 20.37 13.64 53.11
C ASP A 30 20.56 14.44 51.82
N ILE A 31 21.82 14.73 51.44
CA ILE A 31 22.14 15.45 50.20
C ILE A 31 21.82 14.60 48.96
N LEU A 32 22.10 13.29 49.01
CA LEU A 32 21.74 12.39 47.91
C LEU A 32 20.23 12.35 47.73
N GLU A 33 19.48 12.19 48.83
CA GLU A 33 18.01 12.17 48.81
C GLU A 33 17.44 13.46 48.21
N ALA A 34 17.92 14.63 48.65
CA ALA A 34 17.47 15.91 48.10
C ALA A 34 17.75 16.05 46.59
N ILE A 35 18.82 15.43 46.09
CA ILE A 35 19.21 15.49 44.68
C ILE A 35 18.40 14.51 43.84
N GLU A 36 18.10 13.34 44.37
CA GLU A 36 17.14 12.41 43.79
C GLU A 36 15.77 13.08 43.67
N GLU A 37 15.27 13.70 44.73
CA GLU A 37 14.00 14.46 44.71
C GLU A 37 14.01 15.60 43.67
N CYS A 38 15.13 16.32 43.57
CA CYS A 38 15.27 17.37 42.55
C CYS A 38 15.28 16.81 41.13
N ASN A 39 15.97 15.70 40.89
CA ASN A 39 16.02 15.05 39.58
C ASN A 39 14.63 14.53 39.17
N GLU A 40 13.89 13.91 40.08
CA GLU A 40 12.51 13.46 39.83
C GLU A 40 11.60 14.62 39.41
N LYS A 41 11.65 15.75 40.13
CA LYS A 41 10.88 16.96 39.78
C LYS A 41 11.29 17.55 38.43
N ILE A 42 12.58 17.51 38.08
CA ILE A 42 13.07 17.95 36.77
C ILE A 42 12.55 17.03 35.67
N GLU A 43 12.65 15.72 35.85
CA GLU A 43 12.18 14.73 34.88
C GLU A 43 10.67 14.79 34.68
N GLU A 44 9.89 14.97 35.75
CA GLU A 44 8.45 15.20 35.68
C GLU A 44 8.13 16.48 34.87
N ALA A 45 8.82 17.58 35.16
CA ALA A 45 8.61 18.85 34.45
C ALA A 45 9.02 18.77 32.97
N LEU A 46 10.10 18.05 32.66
CA LEU A 46 10.54 17.79 31.30
C LEU A 46 9.56 16.87 30.57
N GLY A 47 9.12 15.77 31.19
CA GLY A 47 8.10 14.86 30.64
C GLY A 47 6.82 15.60 30.24
N LYS A 48 6.27 16.42 31.16
CA LYS A 48 5.14 17.32 30.86
C LYS A 48 5.42 18.29 29.71
N SER A 49 6.66 18.73 29.55
CA SER A 49 7.05 19.64 28.47
C SER A 49 7.24 18.92 27.13
N MET A 50 7.62 17.64 27.15
CA MET A 50 7.72 16.79 25.95
C MET A 50 6.35 16.56 25.29
N HIS A 51 5.27 16.53 26.08
CA HIS A 51 3.89 16.54 25.54
C HIS A 51 3.48 17.85 24.86
N ARG A 52 4.26 18.93 25.04
CA ARG A 52 3.97 20.26 24.50
C ARG A 52 4.93 20.68 23.37
N LEU A 53 5.64 19.72 22.77
CA LEU A 53 6.57 19.99 21.67
C LEU A 53 5.88 20.67 20.48
N CYS A 54 4.66 20.23 20.13
CA CYS A 54 3.85 20.83 19.08
C CYS A 54 3.50 22.31 19.34
N LYS A 55 3.36 22.69 20.62
CA LYS A 55 3.01 24.06 21.05
C LYS A 55 4.23 24.98 21.10
N HIS A 56 5.33 24.50 21.67
CA HIS A 56 6.51 25.35 21.92
C HIS A 56 7.56 25.32 20.81
N ARG A 57 7.52 24.31 19.92
CA ARG A 57 8.40 24.15 18.76
C ARG A 57 9.89 24.40 19.07
N PRO A 58 10.48 23.76 20.09
CA PRO A 58 11.93 23.85 20.30
C PRO A 58 12.70 23.29 19.10
N SER A 59 13.97 23.65 18.93
CA SER A 59 14.76 23.05 17.83
C SER A 59 14.95 21.55 18.06
N VAL A 60 15.04 20.78 16.97
CA VAL A 60 15.28 19.33 17.00
C VAL A 60 16.54 18.99 17.82
N GLU A 61 17.59 19.80 17.73
CA GLU A 61 18.82 19.61 18.50
C GLU A 61 18.62 19.83 20.00
N ALA A 62 17.74 20.77 20.39
CA ALA A 62 17.42 21.01 21.79
C ALA A 62 16.67 19.80 22.38
N VAL A 63 15.68 19.28 21.64
CA VAL A 63 14.95 18.07 22.04
C VAL A 63 15.91 16.87 22.12
N GLU A 64 16.77 16.69 21.11
CA GLU A 64 17.76 15.60 21.10
C GLU A 64 18.69 15.65 22.32
N LYS A 65 19.14 16.85 22.73
CA LYS A 65 19.95 17.02 23.95
C LYS A 65 19.18 16.63 25.21
N VAL A 66 17.91 17.02 25.32
CA VAL A 66 17.06 16.70 26.47
C VAL A 66 16.87 15.20 26.58
N VAL A 67 16.45 14.52 25.51
CA VAL A 67 16.12 13.07 25.57
C VAL A 67 17.36 12.19 25.77
N LYS A 68 18.54 12.62 25.30
CA LYS A 68 19.82 11.96 25.63
C LYS A 68 20.22 12.13 27.08
N LYS A 69 19.88 13.28 27.69
CA LYS A 69 20.27 13.62 29.05
C LYS A 69 19.30 13.04 30.09
N PHE A 70 18.01 13.00 29.76
CA PHE A 70 16.91 12.58 30.61
C PHE A 70 15.99 11.59 29.85
N PRO A 71 16.46 10.36 29.58
CA PRO A 71 15.73 9.41 28.73
C PRO A 71 14.41 8.91 29.34
N SER A 72 14.28 8.92 30.68
CA SER A 72 13.03 8.59 31.39
C SER A 72 11.86 9.48 30.95
N THR A 73 12.13 10.72 30.53
CA THR A 73 11.10 11.66 30.03
C THR A 73 10.36 11.15 28.81
N LEU A 74 10.95 10.21 28.04
CA LEU A 74 10.30 9.56 26.89
C LEU A 74 9.22 8.55 27.30
N SER A 75 9.30 8.03 28.52
CA SER A 75 8.30 7.10 29.10
C SER A 75 7.32 7.81 30.02
N TYR A 76 7.40 9.14 30.12
CA TYR A 76 6.46 9.93 30.91
C TYR A 76 5.09 9.85 30.24
N GLU A 77 4.12 9.27 30.94
CA GLU A 77 2.74 9.19 30.48
C GLU A 77 1.94 10.40 31.00
N ASP A 78 1.14 11.00 30.14
CA ASP A 78 0.23 12.07 30.55
C ASP A 78 -1.05 11.52 31.21
N ASN A 79 -2.02 12.40 31.47
CA ASN A 79 -3.29 12.02 32.10
C ASN A 79 -4.16 11.10 31.21
N TYR A 80 -3.80 10.91 29.94
CA TYR A 80 -4.46 10.04 28.98
C TYR A 80 -3.64 8.77 28.70
N TRP A 81 -2.57 8.54 29.47
CA TRP A 81 -1.64 7.43 29.30
C TRP A 81 -0.86 7.48 27.98
N MET A 82 -0.77 8.66 27.38
CA MET A 82 -0.03 8.85 26.14
C MET A 82 1.44 9.10 26.44
N LEU A 83 2.32 8.57 25.60
CA LEU A 83 3.73 8.88 25.55
C LEU A 83 3.97 10.20 24.79
N PRO A 84 5.11 10.87 24.98
CA PRO A 84 5.38 12.12 24.28
C PRO A 84 5.42 11.97 22.75
N ILE A 85 5.90 10.81 22.27
CA ILE A 85 5.89 10.49 20.83
C ILE A 85 4.46 10.37 20.27
N GLU A 86 3.52 9.88 21.08
CA GLU A 86 2.09 9.78 20.72
C GLU A 86 1.52 11.18 20.56
N THR A 87 1.71 12.06 21.55
CA THR A 87 1.26 13.46 21.46
C THR A 87 1.88 14.25 20.30
N CYS A 88 3.06 13.85 19.80
CA CYS A 88 3.68 14.48 18.64
C CYS A 88 3.05 14.06 17.30
N ALA A 89 2.48 12.85 17.24
CA ALA A 89 1.91 12.29 16.02
C ALA A 89 0.38 12.40 15.97
N THR A 90 -0.28 12.50 17.12
CA THR A 90 -1.72 12.67 17.21
C THR A 90 -2.11 14.11 16.97
N ASN A 91 -3.12 14.32 16.14
CA ASN A 91 -3.75 15.62 15.91
C ASN A 91 -4.75 15.99 17.03
N GLU A 92 -4.52 15.52 18.26
CA GLU A 92 -5.55 15.56 19.30
C GLU A 92 -5.94 17.01 19.61
N ILE A 93 -7.26 17.24 19.62
CA ILE A 93 -7.88 18.53 19.91
C ILE A 93 -7.66 18.80 21.39
N THR A 94 -6.59 19.50 21.73
CA THR A 94 -6.60 20.22 23.00
C THR A 94 -7.74 21.23 22.89
N SER A 95 -8.70 21.17 23.81
CA SER A 95 -10.01 21.82 23.78
C SER A 95 -10.04 23.34 23.55
N GLU A 96 -8.90 24.00 23.38
CA GLU A 96 -8.78 25.45 23.26
C GLU A 96 -7.81 25.95 22.17
N ASP A 97 -6.97 25.11 21.54
CA ASP A 97 -5.94 25.58 20.62
C ASP A 97 -5.88 24.72 19.33
N THR A 98 -5.67 25.40 18.21
CA THR A 98 -5.65 24.90 16.83
C THR A 98 -4.86 23.60 16.62
N TYR A 99 -5.35 22.77 15.68
CA TYR A 99 -4.64 21.60 15.16
C TYR A 99 -3.23 21.97 14.70
N ASN A 100 -2.20 21.47 15.40
CA ASN A 100 -0.82 21.89 15.14
C ASN A 100 0.08 20.66 14.91
N ASN A 101 0.16 20.20 13.66
CA ASN A 101 0.94 19.03 13.25
C ASN A 101 2.47 19.19 13.33
N ASN A 102 2.98 20.27 13.92
CA ASN A 102 4.44 20.50 14.00
C ASN A 102 5.14 19.59 15.01
N GLY A 103 4.40 18.76 15.75
CA GLY A 103 5.02 17.70 16.55
C GLY A 103 5.70 16.62 15.70
N ILE A 104 5.25 16.43 14.46
CA ILE A 104 5.63 15.27 13.64
C ILE A 104 7.13 15.19 13.36
N GLU A 105 7.82 16.33 13.30
CA GLU A 105 9.26 16.40 13.04
C GLU A 105 10.12 15.83 14.18
N TYR A 106 9.57 15.74 15.39
CA TYR A 106 10.28 15.15 16.53
C TYR A 106 10.16 13.63 16.56
N VAL A 107 9.20 13.03 15.85
CA VAL A 107 8.95 11.58 15.90
C VAL A 107 10.21 10.74 15.61
N PRO A 108 11.03 11.04 14.57
CA PRO A 108 12.24 10.26 14.32
C PRO A 108 13.28 10.30 15.44
N ILE A 109 13.44 11.44 16.12
CA ILE A 109 14.41 11.56 17.23
C ILE A 109 13.90 10.88 18.49
N LEU A 110 12.60 11.01 18.80
CA LEU A 110 11.97 10.39 19.96
C LEU A 110 11.99 8.87 19.82
N ALA A 111 11.61 8.34 18.65
CA ALA A 111 11.64 6.90 18.38
C ALA A 111 13.05 6.31 18.47
N LYS A 112 14.04 7.00 17.86
CA LYS A 112 15.44 6.55 17.86
C LYS A 112 16.00 6.47 19.27
N GLU A 113 15.77 7.49 20.09
CA GLU A 113 16.26 7.48 21.47
C GLU A 113 15.45 6.50 22.31
N GLY A 114 14.12 6.50 22.17
CA GLY A 114 13.23 5.62 22.92
C GLY A 114 13.50 4.13 22.68
N MET A 115 13.94 3.76 21.47
CA MET A 115 14.34 2.38 21.16
C MET A 115 15.53 1.91 22.03
N LYS A 116 16.48 2.80 22.36
CA LYS A 116 17.61 2.45 23.25
C LYS A 116 17.17 2.17 24.68
N HIS A 117 16.09 2.82 25.11
CA HIS A 117 15.56 2.76 26.48
C HIS A 117 14.30 1.90 26.58
N LYS A 118 13.95 1.14 25.53
CA LYS A 118 12.78 0.25 25.47
C LYS A 118 11.46 0.97 25.79
N VAL A 119 11.33 2.22 25.36
CA VAL A 119 10.11 3.02 25.57
C VAL A 119 8.92 2.32 24.89
N GLY A 120 7.86 2.09 25.67
CA GLY A 120 6.67 1.35 25.23
C GLY A 120 6.81 -0.19 25.23
N GLY A 121 7.96 -0.74 25.61
CA GLY A 121 8.25 -2.18 25.61
C GLY A 121 9.30 -2.60 24.58
N GLU A 122 9.73 -3.87 24.64
CA GLU A 122 10.85 -4.40 23.82
C GLU A 122 10.57 -4.32 22.31
N ASP A 123 9.33 -4.59 21.89
CA ASP A 123 8.94 -4.61 20.48
C ASP A 123 8.25 -3.32 20.00
N ALA A 124 8.14 -2.31 20.88
CA ALA A 124 7.41 -1.08 20.57
C ALA A 124 8.21 -0.10 19.70
N ARG A 125 9.50 -0.39 19.42
CA ARG A 125 10.42 0.47 18.66
C ARG A 125 10.42 1.92 19.15
N GLY A 126 10.60 2.09 20.47
CA GLY A 126 10.63 3.41 21.10
C GLY A 126 9.27 4.12 21.10
N GLY A 127 8.19 3.36 21.27
CA GLY A 127 6.81 3.86 21.26
C GLY A 127 6.15 3.94 19.88
N LEU A 128 6.89 3.81 18.76
CA LEU A 128 6.30 3.87 17.42
C LEU A 128 5.18 2.85 17.17
N LEU A 129 5.33 1.66 17.74
CA LEU A 129 4.40 0.55 17.61
C LEU A 129 3.53 0.32 18.85
N LYS A 130 3.70 1.15 19.88
CA LYS A 130 2.74 1.15 20.98
C LYS A 130 1.43 1.66 20.38
N ALA A 131 0.40 0.83 20.46
CA ALA A 131 -0.95 1.34 20.30
C ALA A 131 -1.25 2.07 21.62
N PRO A 132 -1.54 3.38 21.60
CA PRO A 132 -2.07 4.06 22.77
C PRO A 132 -3.38 3.39 23.22
N THR A 133 -4.01 3.96 24.24
CA THR A 133 -5.43 3.70 24.51
C THR A 133 -6.33 3.87 23.27
N TYR A 134 -5.84 4.58 22.25
CA TYR A 134 -6.43 4.67 20.92
C TYR A 134 -5.93 3.59 19.97
N ILE A 135 -6.83 3.16 19.08
CA ILE A 135 -6.73 1.97 18.22
C ILE A 135 -5.55 2.04 17.22
N ILE A 136 -4.93 3.20 17.00
CA ILE A 136 -3.89 3.40 15.99
C ILE A 136 -2.51 3.68 16.59
N ASN A 137 -1.48 3.02 16.07
CA ASN A 137 -0.09 3.31 16.44
C ASN A 137 0.45 4.56 15.73
N ILE A 138 1.66 5.00 16.11
CA ILE A 138 2.28 6.22 15.57
C ILE A 138 2.46 6.14 14.06
N LEU A 139 2.84 4.99 13.50
CA LEU A 139 3.03 4.88 12.06
C LEU A 139 1.71 5.11 11.32
N GLN A 140 0.62 4.55 11.82
CA GLN A 140 -0.74 4.78 11.33
C GLN A 140 -1.14 6.27 11.48
N GLY A 141 -0.81 6.90 12.62
CA GLY A 141 -1.05 8.32 12.85
C GLY A 141 -0.25 9.27 11.94
N ILE A 142 0.98 8.91 11.56
CA ILE A 142 1.77 9.68 10.57
C ILE A 142 1.10 9.61 9.20
N VAL A 143 0.64 8.43 8.80
CA VAL A 143 0.11 8.21 7.45
C VAL A 143 -1.34 8.66 7.29
N SER A 144 -2.12 8.70 8.39
CA SER A 144 -3.48 9.22 8.41
C SER A 144 -3.48 10.76 8.51
N LEU A 145 -4.36 11.44 7.76
CA LEU A 145 -4.91 12.72 8.22
C LEU A 145 -6.20 12.34 8.91
N GLY A 146 -6.34 12.64 10.20
CA GLY A 146 -7.56 12.31 10.92
C GLY A 146 -8.77 12.76 10.10
N GLU A 147 -9.64 11.82 9.73
CA GLU A 147 -10.90 12.03 9.02
C GLU A 147 -11.94 12.74 9.88
N TYR A 148 -11.52 13.62 10.79
CA TYR A 148 -12.49 14.44 11.48
C TYR A 148 -13.06 15.39 10.44
N ASP A 149 -14.25 15.01 9.94
CA ASP A 149 -15.20 15.62 9.00
C ASP A 149 -15.58 17.09 9.33
N GLY A 150 -14.73 17.80 10.08
CA GLY A 150 -14.79 19.23 10.24
C GLY A 150 -14.52 19.91 8.90
N PRO A 151 -15.47 20.68 8.34
CA PRO A 151 -15.34 21.31 7.02
C PRO A 151 -14.34 22.48 6.96
N TYR A 152 -13.31 22.51 7.80
CA TYR A 152 -12.57 23.74 8.12
C TYR A 152 -11.04 23.65 8.15
N LEU A 153 -10.42 22.56 7.72
CA LEU A 153 -8.97 22.50 7.66
C LEU A 153 -8.54 22.21 6.22
N ASP A 154 -8.35 23.29 5.46
CA ASP A 154 -7.44 23.26 4.32
C ASP A 154 -6.09 22.79 4.87
N SER A 155 -5.75 21.52 4.66
CA SER A 155 -4.40 21.05 4.91
C SER A 155 -3.47 21.90 4.04
N ASP A 156 -2.57 22.64 4.68
CA ASP A 156 -1.47 23.27 3.96
C ASP A 156 -0.68 22.14 3.27
N ASP A 157 -0.50 22.19 1.94
CA ASP A 157 0.27 21.22 1.13
C ASP A 157 1.63 20.85 1.76
N ASN A 158 2.15 21.75 2.60
CA ASN A 158 3.36 21.61 3.41
C ASN A 158 3.28 20.50 4.48
N ASP A 159 2.10 20.17 5.02
CA ASP A 159 1.94 19.14 6.05
C ASP A 159 2.19 17.74 5.51
N ASP A 160 1.64 17.43 4.34
CA ASP A 160 1.84 16.12 3.71
C ASP A 160 3.31 15.88 3.36
N GLU A 161 4.00 16.93 2.87
CA GLU A 161 5.43 16.87 2.59
C GLU A 161 6.27 16.63 3.85
N LYS A 162 5.93 17.29 4.98
CA LYS A 162 6.59 17.02 6.28
C LYS A 162 6.41 15.58 6.72
N ARG A 163 5.19 15.03 6.62
CA ARG A 163 4.92 13.63 6.98
C ARG A 163 5.66 12.64 6.08
N VAL A 164 5.73 12.89 4.77
CA VAL A 164 6.56 12.10 3.85
C VAL A 164 8.04 12.15 4.24
N ASN A 165 8.55 13.33 4.62
CA ASN A 165 9.94 13.47 5.06
C ASN A 165 10.21 12.70 6.36
N VAL A 166 9.27 12.70 7.31
CA VAL A 166 9.34 11.87 8.52
C VAL A 166 9.36 10.38 8.17
N LEU A 167 8.49 9.91 7.25
CA LEU A 167 8.51 8.50 6.81
C LEU A 167 9.84 8.11 6.13
N LYS A 168 10.41 9.00 5.32
CA LYS A 168 11.74 8.82 4.71
C LYS A 168 12.83 8.73 5.78
N GLU A 169 12.80 9.60 6.77
CA GLU A 169 13.78 9.61 7.85
C GLU A 169 13.66 8.35 8.75
N LEU A 170 12.44 7.94 9.10
CA LEU A 170 12.19 6.70 9.84
C LEU A 170 12.70 5.47 9.07
N ARG A 171 12.48 5.43 7.74
CA ARG A 171 13.03 4.39 6.86
C ARG A 171 14.56 4.39 6.87
N GLN A 172 15.20 5.55 6.71
CA GLN A 172 16.67 5.67 6.69
C GLN A 172 17.30 5.20 8.01
N LYS A 173 16.62 5.41 9.15
CA LYS A 173 17.07 4.93 10.47
C LYS A 173 16.72 3.47 10.77
N GLY A 174 16.04 2.77 9.85
CA GLY A 174 15.58 1.39 10.07
C GLY A 174 14.45 1.26 11.08
N LEU A 175 13.74 2.36 11.39
CA LEU A 175 12.62 2.40 12.33
C LEU A 175 11.27 2.11 11.66
N LEU A 176 11.16 2.40 10.37
CA LEU A 176 10.05 1.97 9.50
C LEU A 176 10.57 0.89 8.55
N LEU A 177 9.92 -0.28 8.57
CA LEU A 177 10.27 -1.44 7.78
C LEU A 177 9.27 -1.64 6.66
N LYS A 178 9.71 -2.26 5.56
CA LYS A 178 8.83 -2.60 4.43
C LYS A 178 7.63 -3.46 4.87
N THR A 179 7.88 -4.40 5.80
CA THR A 179 6.86 -5.28 6.39
C THR A 179 5.81 -4.54 7.21
N ASP A 180 6.12 -3.34 7.71
CA ASP A 180 5.16 -2.55 8.49
C ASP A 180 4.01 -2.02 7.64
N ILE A 181 4.28 -1.73 6.36
CA ILE A 181 3.30 -1.20 5.42
C ILE A 181 2.10 -2.16 5.33
N GLN A 182 2.38 -3.45 5.19
CA GLN A 182 1.37 -4.50 5.17
C GLN A 182 0.87 -4.87 6.59
N LYS A 183 1.77 -4.97 7.57
CA LYS A 183 1.43 -5.45 8.92
C LYS A 183 0.47 -4.50 9.65
N TYR A 184 0.63 -3.19 9.44
CA TYR A 184 -0.17 -2.14 10.09
C TYR A 184 -1.09 -1.42 9.11
N SER A 185 -1.32 -2.00 7.92
CA SER A 185 -2.22 -1.50 6.89
C SER A 185 -2.00 -0.02 6.55
N LEU A 186 -0.74 0.43 6.49
CA LEU A 186 -0.43 1.85 6.33
C LEU A 186 -0.98 2.45 5.04
N LEU A 187 -1.13 1.65 3.98
CA LEU A 187 -1.77 2.11 2.73
C LEU A 187 -3.24 2.45 2.92
N GLN A 188 -3.97 1.70 3.76
CA GLN A 188 -5.37 1.97 4.06
C GLN A 188 -5.50 3.34 4.72
N PHE A 189 -4.69 3.62 5.75
CA PHE A 189 -4.72 4.93 6.42
C PHE A 189 -4.25 6.08 5.52
N ALA A 190 -3.35 5.80 4.58
CA ALA A 190 -2.82 6.81 3.66
C ALA A 190 -3.76 7.13 2.49
N CYS A 191 -4.68 6.25 2.10
CA CYS A 191 -5.55 6.51 0.95
C CYS A 191 -6.80 7.32 1.28
N HIS A 192 -7.15 7.47 2.57
CA HIS A 192 -8.24 8.35 3.03
C HIS A 192 -7.91 9.85 2.95
N THR A 193 -6.73 10.21 2.47
CA THR A 193 -6.25 11.59 2.52
C THR A 193 -6.31 12.23 1.14
N LYS A 194 -6.86 13.45 1.06
CA LYS A 194 -6.81 14.28 -0.16
C LYS A 194 -5.38 14.46 -0.66
N ASP A 195 -4.43 14.47 0.28
CA ASP A 195 -3.01 14.56 -0.01
C ASP A 195 -2.43 13.17 -0.34
N THR A 196 -2.10 12.95 -1.61
CA THR A 196 -1.70 11.63 -2.12
C THR A 196 -0.22 11.31 -1.92
N LYS A 197 0.64 12.23 -1.49
CA LYS A 197 2.11 12.00 -1.53
C LYS A 197 2.54 10.91 -0.57
N ARG A 198 1.89 10.78 0.61
CA ARG A 198 2.13 9.66 1.54
C ARG A 198 1.73 8.32 0.94
N PHE A 199 0.53 8.24 0.36
CA PHE A 199 0.05 7.05 -0.31
C PHE A 199 1.00 6.65 -1.45
N GLU A 200 1.36 7.59 -2.32
CA GLU A 200 2.30 7.37 -3.42
C GLU A 200 3.68 6.90 -2.93
N TYR A 201 4.22 7.52 -1.89
CA TYR A 201 5.50 7.12 -1.30
C TYR A 201 5.48 5.67 -0.80
N LEU A 202 4.40 5.28 -0.10
CA LEU A 202 4.25 3.92 0.44
C LEU A 202 4.02 2.89 -0.67
N VAL A 203 3.17 3.18 -1.66
CA VAL A 203 2.93 2.31 -2.82
C VAL A 203 4.21 2.11 -3.63
N GLN A 204 4.98 3.17 -3.85
CA GLN A 204 6.25 3.07 -4.57
C GLN A 204 7.25 2.18 -3.82
N TRP A 205 7.22 2.19 -2.49
CA TRP A 205 8.11 1.38 -1.67
C TRP A 205 7.66 -0.09 -1.58
N GLU A 206 6.37 -0.35 -1.42
CA GLU A 206 5.78 -1.69 -1.26
C GLU A 206 4.47 -1.80 -2.05
N PRO A 207 4.52 -1.99 -3.38
CA PRO A 207 3.33 -2.06 -4.21
C PRO A 207 2.48 -3.29 -3.89
N ASP A 208 3.08 -4.41 -3.51
CA ASP A 208 2.37 -5.66 -3.22
C ASP A 208 1.39 -5.52 -2.05
N ALA A 209 1.53 -4.48 -1.21
CA ALA A 209 0.54 -4.13 -0.20
C ALA A 209 -0.82 -3.77 -0.83
N LEU A 210 -0.91 -3.22 -2.04
CA LEU A 210 -2.19 -2.94 -2.70
C LEU A 210 -3.05 -4.21 -2.89
N VAL A 211 -2.39 -5.35 -3.15
CA VAL A 211 -3.06 -6.64 -3.40
C VAL A 211 -3.17 -7.48 -2.13
N ASN A 212 -2.17 -7.41 -1.26
CA ASN A 212 -2.01 -8.30 -0.11
C ASN A 212 -2.27 -7.62 1.24
N THR A 213 -2.98 -6.49 1.27
CA THR A 213 -3.32 -5.84 2.55
C THR A 213 -4.16 -6.79 3.38
N LYS A 214 -3.76 -6.99 4.64
CA LYS A 214 -4.62 -7.62 5.62
C LYS A 214 -5.57 -6.55 6.11
N TYR A 215 -6.81 -6.57 5.65
CA TYR A 215 -7.81 -5.68 6.22
C TYR A 215 -7.89 -5.94 7.74
N TRP A 216 -7.64 -4.89 8.51
CA TRP A 216 -7.92 -4.86 9.94
C TRP A 216 -9.16 -4.00 10.08
N ASP A 217 -10.32 -4.64 10.22
CA ASP A 217 -11.54 -3.94 10.60
C ASP A 217 -11.47 -3.56 12.08
N GLU A 218 -10.60 -2.62 12.43
CA GLU A 218 -10.40 -2.19 13.81
C GLU A 218 -11.37 -1.05 14.20
N PHE A 219 -12.07 -0.44 13.23
CA PHE A 219 -13.18 0.48 13.52
C PHE A 219 -14.41 -0.24 14.08
N MET A 220 -14.49 -1.57 13.93
CA MET A 220 -15.52 -2.41 14.53
C MET A 220 -15.19 -2.92 15.94
N VAL A 221 -14.16 -2.43 16.64
CA VAL A 221 -13.81 -2.92 18.01
C VAL A 221 -14.76 -2.38 19.09
N ASN A 222 -15.54 -1.32 18.79
CA ASN A 222 -16.70 -0.99 19.62
C ASN A 222 -17.91 -1.91 19.37
N SER A 223 -17.88 -2.70 18.28
CA SER A 223 -18.72 -3.88 18.16
C SER A 223 -17.96 -5.06 18.78
N ARG A 224 -18.53 -5.76 19.76
CA ARG A 224 -17.90 -6.93 20.40
C ARG A 224 -17.83 -8.16 19.47
N PHE A 225 -17.68 -7.98 18.16
CA PHE A 225 -17.97 -8.99 17.14
C PHE A 225 -16.95 -9.08 15.99
N ILE A 226 -15.71 -8.63 16.14
CA ILE A 226 -14.70 -8.95 15.12
C ILE A 226 -14.29 -10.42 15.27
N ARG A 227 -14.68 -11.25 14.29
CA ARG A 227 -14.23 -12.65 14.20
C ARG A 227 -12.79 -12.65 13.69
N ARG A 228 -11.85 -13.19 14.49
CA ARG A 228 -10.42 -13.36 14.12
C ARG A 228 -10.19 -14.16 12.83
N ASP A 229 -11.22 -14.81 12.31
CA ASP A 229 -11.16 -15.70 11.16
C ASP A 229 -11.75 -15.06 9.90
N GLU A 230 -11.99 -13.74 9.88
CA GLU A 230 -12.50 -13.10 8.67
C GLU A 230 -11.46 -13.10 7.53
N PRO A 231 -11.92 -13.31 6.29
CA PRO A 231 -11.04 -13.40 5.15
C PRO A 231 -10.27 -12.10 4.87
N ARG A 232 -9.09 -12.23 4.25
CA ARG A 232 -8.27 -11.07 3.90
C ARG A 232 -8.82 -10.43 2.63
N LEU A 233 -9.46 -9.27 2.77
CA LEU A 233 -9.90 -8.50 1.63
C LEU A 233 -8.75 -7.66 1.05
N PRO A 234 -8.50 -7.73 -0.27
CA PRO A 234 -7.62 -6.81 -0.97
C PRO A 234 -8.01 -5.35 -0.72
N LEU A 235 -7.04 -4.43 -0.72
CA LEU A 235 -7.27 -3.04 -0.31
C LEU A 235 -8.41 -2.39 -1.10
N ILE A 236 -8.48 -2.64 -2.41
CA ILE A 236 -9.54 -2.09 -3.27
C ILE A 236 -10.93 -2.44 -2.75
N HIS A 237 -11.17 -3.69 -2.32
CA HIS A 237 -12.47 -4.13 -1.80
C HIS A 237 -12.88 -3.42 -0.51
N CYS A 238 -11.91 -2.96 0.28
CA CYS A 238 -12.17 -2.20 1.50
C CYS A 238 -12.77 -0.83 1.19
N PHE A 239 -12.40 -0.23 0.05
CA PHE A 239 -12.83 1.11 -0.35
C PHE A 239 -14.08 1.12 -1.21
N LEU A 240 -14.47 -0.02 -1.78
CA LEU A 240 -15.71 -0.14 -2.55
C LEU A 240 -16.97 0.06 -1.71
N GLN A 241 -16.87 0.00 -0.38
CA GLN A 241 -17.98 0.33 0.52
C GLN A 241 -18.05 1.84 0.83
N THR A 242 -16.98 2.58 0.55
CA THR A 242 -16.96 4.03 0.75
C THR A 242 -17.66 4.72 -0.43
N SER A 243 -18.29 5.88 -0.17
CA SER A 243 -18.85 6.72 -1.23
C SER A 243 -17.82 7.69 -1.82
N ASP A 244 -16.53 7.51 -1.50
CA ASP A 244 -15.45 8.40 -1.93
C ASP A 244 -14.77 7.87 -3.20
N PHE A 245 -15.16 8.45 -4.32
CA PHE A 245 -14.66 8.08 -5.64
C PHE A 245 -13.22 8.51 -5.89
N ASP A 246 -12.74 9.55 -5.21
CA ASP A 246 -11.38 10.03 -5.39
C ASP A 246 -10.39 9.01 -4.81
N ILE A 247 -10.73 8.38 -3.68
CA ILE A 247 -9.95 7.29 -3.11
C ILE A 247 -9.89 6.09 -4.06
N LEU A 248 -11.05 5.66 -4.59
CA LEU A 248 -11.11 4.54 -5.53
C LEU A 248 -10.31 4.83 -6.80
N LYS A 249 -10.41 6.05 -7.34
CA LYS A 249 -9.65 6.50 -8.50
C LYS A 249 -8.14 6.43 -8.22
N ASN A 250 -7.67 6.97 -7.10
CA ASN A 250 -6.26 6.94 -6.70
C ASN A 250 -5.74 5.49 -6.56
N LEU A 251 -6.53 4.59 -5.97
CA LEU A 251 -6.21 3.18 -5.84
C LEU A 251 -6.08 2.49 -7.21
N LEU A 252 -7.02 2.74 -8.12
CA LEU A 252 -7.00 2.18 -9.47
C LEU A 252 -5.84 2.74 -10.30
N GLU A 253 -5.54 4.04 -10.22
CA GLU A 253 -4.38 4.64 -10.88
C GLU A 253 -3.06 4.01 -10.40
N ALA A 254 -2.90 3.84 -9.09
CA ALA A 254 -1.78 3.12 -8.51
C ALA A 254 -1.77 1.64 -8.95
N GLY A 255 -2.94 1.02 -9.00
CA GLY A 255 -3.15 -0.34 -9.50
C GLY A 255 -2.65 -0.52 -10.93
N PHE A 256 -3.08 0.33 -11.86
CA PHE A 256 -2.64 0.26 -13.27
C PHE A 256 -1.15 0.53 -13.42
N ARG A 257 -0.59 1.44 -12.61
CA ARG A 257 0.84 1.77 -12.63
C ARG A 257 1.71 0.61 -12.17
N HIS A 258 1.34 -0.07 -11.09
CA HIS A 258 2.18 -1.10 -10.45
C HIS A 258 1.80 -2.54 -10.84
N PHE A 259 0.55 -2.77 -11.23
CA PHE A 259 0.01 -4.07 -11.63
C PHE A 259 -0.74 -4.02 -12.97
N PRO A 260 -0.13 -3.48 -14.05
CA PRO A 260 -0.76 -3.43 -15.37
C PRO A 260 -1.13 -4.83 -15.89
N ASN A 261 -0.38 -5.84 -15.44
CA ASN A 261 -0.55 -7.22 -15.86
C ASN A 261 -1.67 -7.96 -15.11
N ASN A 262 -2.31 -7.30 -14.13
CA ASN A 262 -3.40 -7.84 -13.33
C ASN A 262 -4.66 -6.97 -13.47
N GLY A 263 -4.77 -6.20 -14.56
CA GLY A 263 -5.91 -5.34 -14.84
C GLY A 263 -6.08 -4.18 -13.84
N GLY A 264 -4.99 -3.73 -13.21
CA GLY A 264 -5.02 -2.54 -12.35
C GLY A 264 -5.85 -2.69 -11.08
N LEU A 265 -5.87 -3.88 -10.47
CA LEU A 265 -6.68 -4.26 -9.30
C LEU A 265 -8.18 -4.49 -9.60
N LEU A 266 -8.66 -4.06 -10.77
CA LEU A 266 -10.07 -4.03 -11.14
C LEU A 266 -10.76 -5.41 -11.12
N PHE A 267 -10.00 -6.46 -11.44
CA PHE A 267 -10.48 -7.83 -11.53
C PHE A 267 -9.95 -8.72 -10.41
N ILE A 268 -9.49 -8.11 -9.31
CA ILE A 268 -9.18 -8.88 -8.10
C ILE A 268 -10.49 -9.30 -7.47
N GLU A 269 -10.62 -10.60 -7.22
CA GLU A 269 -11.77 -11.20 -6.57
C GLU A 269 -11.62 -11.14 -5.05
N ASN A 270 -12.74 -10.93 -4.34
CA ASN A 270 -12.83 -11.20 -2.91
C ASN A 270 -13.04 -12.71 -2.67
N ASP A 271 -13.19 -13.12 -1.41
CA ASP A 271 -13.39 -14.53 -1.06
C ASP A 271 -14.74 -15.10 -1.50
N GLU A 272 -15.66 -14.26 -1.96
CA GLU A 272 -16.94 -14.64 -2.56
C GLU A 272 -16.84 -14.78 -4.09
N GLY A 273 -15.68 -14.53 -4.68
CA GLY A 273 -15.48 -14.52 -6.14
C GLY A 273 -16.00 -13.26 -6.83
N THR A 274 -16.40 -12.23 -6.08
CA THR A 274 -16.86 -10.95 -6.64
C THR A 274 -15.65 -10.10 -7.00
N THR A 275 -15.57 -9.66 -8.26
CA THR A 275 -14.48 -8.77 -8.70
C THR A 275 -14.64 -7.37 -8.12
N ALA A 276 -13.54 -6.63 -7.98
CA ALA A 276 -13.59 -5.24 -7.55
C ALA A 276 -14.46 -4.37 -8.48
N PHE A 277 -14.49 -4.66 -9.78
CA PHE A 277 -15.39 -4.00 -10.73
C PHE A 277 -16.87 -4.28 -10.47
N ASP A 278 -17.23 -5.54 -10.21
CA ASP A 278 -18.61 -5.93 -9.92
C ASP A 278 -19.10 -5.24 -8.65
N ALA A 279 -18.26 -5.24 -7.60
CA ALA A 279 -18.57 -4.57 -6.34
C ALA A 279 -18.66 -3.04 -6.50
N ALA A 280 -17.78 -2.42 -7.31
CA ALA A 280 -17.89 -1.00 -7.65
C ALA A 280 -19.21 -0.71 -8.37
N CYS A 281 -19.55 -1.47 -9.42
CA CYS A 281 -20.79 -1.30 -10.17
C CYS A 281 -22.04 -1.44 -9.29
N ALA A 282 -22.01 -2.37 -8.33
CA ALA A 282 -23.12 -2.58 -7.40
C ALA A 282 -23.32 -1.39 -6.45
N ASN A 283 -22.23 -0.70 -6.06
CA ASN A 283 -22.32 0.45 -5.15
C ASN A 283 -22.67 1.75 -5.89
N CYS A 284 -21.94 2.09 -6.95
CA CYS A 284 -22.06 3.40 -7.59
C CYS A 284 -22.71 3.41 -8.97
N GLY A 285 -23.01 2.25 -9.55
CA GLY A 285 -23.53 2.16 -10.90
C GLY A 285 -22.43 1.95 -11.95
N THR A 286 -22.80 1.25 -13.02
CA THR A 286 -21.86 0.85 -14.07
C THR A 286 -21.38 2.03 -14.91
N GLU A 287 -22.23 3.03 -15.18
CA GLU A 287 -21.85 4.17 -16.03
C GLU A 287 -20.83 5.06 -15.31
N GLU A 288 -21.03 5.29 -14.01
CA GLU A 288 -20.12 6.01 -13.12
C GLU A 288 -18.75 5.32 -13.05
N CYS A 289 -18.73 4.01 -12.85
CA CYS A 289 -17.49 3.21 -12.90
C CYS A 289 -16.77 3.37 -14.24
N MET A 290 -17.49 3.30 -15.35
CA MET A 290 -16.91 3.42 -16.69
C MET A 290 -16.38 4.82 -16.98
N ASN A 291 -17.04 5.87 -16.48
CA ASN A 291 -16.55 7.23 -16.59
C ASN A 291 -15.26 7.42 -15.80
N MET A 292 -15.19 6.91 -14.57
CA MET A 292 -13.94 6.90 -13.80
C MET A 292 -12.82 6.16 -14.54
N LEU A 293 -13.09 4.97 -15.07
CA LEU A 293 -12.08 4.20 -15.82
C LEU A 293 -11.62 4.94 -17.07
N ARG A 294 -12.47 5.73 -17.72
CA ARG A 294 -12.10 6.56 -18.88
C ARG A 294 -11.15 7.71 -18.49
N ASP A 295 -11.30 8.27 -17.31
CA ASP A 295 -10.39 9.29 -16.81
C ASP A 295 -8.99 8.72 -16.53
N ILE A 296 -8.93 7.47 -16.07
CA ILE A 296 -7.68 6.76 -15.75
C ILE A 296 -7.02 6.21 -17.02
N LEU A 297 -7.80 5.61 -17.93
CA LEU A 297 -7.33 4.91 -19.11
C LEU A 297 -7.43 5.79 -20.34
N SER A 298 -6.28 6.21 -20.87
CA SER A 298 -6.19 6.98 -22.11
C SER A 298 -5.83 6.09 -23.30
N PRO A 299 -6.18 6.45 -24.55
CA PRO A 299 -5.72 5.73 -25.74
C PRO A 299 -4.20 5.66 -25.91
N SER A 300 -3.45 6.50 -25.18
CA SER A 300 -1.99 6.47 -25.12
C SER A 300 -1.42 5.47 -24.12
N CYS A 301 -2.25 4.83 -23.30
CA CYS A 301 -1.77 3.81 -22.38
C CYS A 301 -1.70 2.43 -23.07
N ASP A 302 -0.66 1.66 -22.74
CA ASP A 302 -0.46 0.31 -23.26
C ASP A 302 -1.17 -0.76 -22.41
N TYR A 303 -2.19 -0.37 -21.63
CA TYR A 303 -2.89 -1.29 -20.74
C TYR A 303 -3.90 -2.13 -21.53
N PRO A 304 -3.75 -3.47 -21.59
CA PRO A 304 -4.62 -4.34 -22.39
C PRO A 304 -5.93 -4.62 -21.65
N ILE A 305 -6.68 -3.57 -21.26
CA ILE A 305 -7.85 -3.66 -20.38
C ILE A 305 -8.91 -4.63 -20.89
N LEU A 306 -9.15 -4.66 -22.21
CA LEU A 306 -10.09 -5.60 -22.82
C LEU A 306 -9.68 -7.06 -22.61
N HIS A 307 -8.38 -7.37 -22.56
CA HIS A 307 -7.93 -8.74 -22.34
C HIS A 307 -8.39 -9.21 -20.96
N TYR A 308 -8.21 -8.38 -19.94
CA TYR A 308 -8.64 -8.71 -18.59
C TYR A 308 -10.17 -8.72 -18.48
N ALA A 309 -10.87 -7.72 -19.02
CA ALA A 309 -12.33 -7.66 -18.96
C ALA A 309 -12.97 -8.90 -19.61
N LEU A 310 -12.52 -9.31 -20.80
CA LEU A 310 -13.12 -10.44 -21.51
C LEU A 310 -12.76 -11.80 -20.89
N ILE A 311 -11.66 -11.90 -20.14
CA ILE A 311 -11.23 -13.14 -19.47
C ILE A 311 -11.86 -13.24 -18.06
N LYS A 312 -11.82 -12.16 -17.28
CA LYS A 312 -12.16 -12.15 -15.87
C LYS A 312 -13.58 -11.68 -15.57
N ALA A 313 -14.15 -10.87 -16.45
CA ALA A 313 -15.50 -10.34 -16.27
C ALA A 313 -16.29 -10.31 -17.60
N PRO A 314 -16.43 -11.46 -18.29
CA PRO A 314 -16.99 -11.51 -19.63
C PRO A 314 -18.46 -11.03 -19.70
N GLN A 315 -19.18 -10.99 -18.58
CA GLN A 315 -20.51 -10.39 -18.47
C GLN A 315 -20.53 -8.90 -18.83
N HIS A 316 -19.39 -8.20 -18.68
CA HIS A 316 -19.23 -6.78 -18.98
C HIS A 316 -18.56 -6.51 -20.33
N LYS A 317 -18.34 -7.54 -21.15
CA LYS A 317 -17.58 -7.40 -22.41
C LYS A 317 -18.11 -6.29 -23.33
N ASP A 318 -19.43 -6.17 -23.46
CA ASP A 318 -20.05 -5.27 -24.44
C ASP A 318 -19.78 -3.81 -24.07
N ILE A 319 -19.92 -3.47 -22.79
CA ILE A 319 -19.64 -2.13 -22.30
C ILE A 319 -18.14 -1.80 -22.32
N PHE A 320 -17.26 -2.76 -22.00
CA PHE A 320 -15.82 -2.53 -22.12
C PHE A 320 -15.40 -2.31 -23.58
N MET A 321 -15.92 -3.12 -24.52
CA MET A 321 -15.65 -2.92 -25.96
C MET A 321 -16.18 -1.58 -26.47
N GLU A 322 -17.34 -1.13 -26.00
CA GLU A 322 -17.93 0.17 -26.36
C GLU A 322 -17.08 1.33 -25.84
N LYS A 323 -16.66 1.28 -24.57
CA LYS A 323 -15.96 2.39 -23.90
C LYS A 323 -14.46 2.43 -24.22
N PHE A 324 -13.84 1.28 -24.53
CA PHE A 324 -12.40 1.15 -24.82
C PHE A 324 -12.10 0.46 -26.17
N PRO A 325 -12.66 0.92 -27.29
CA PRO A 325 -12.46 0.26 -28.59
C PRO A 325 -11.01 0.28 -29.07
N TRP A 326 -10.23 1.28 -28.64
CA TRP A 326 -8.80 1.40 -28.94
C TRP A 326 -7.97 0.25 -28.35
N ALA A 327 -8.37 -0.31 -27.20
CA ALA A 327 -7.65 -1.36 -26.52
C ALA A 327 -7.74 -2.73 -27.23
N TYR A 328 -8.57 -2.84 -28.28
CA TYR A 328 -8.72 -4.05 -29.08
C TYR A 328 -7.43 -4.43 -29.82
N GLN A 329 -6.63 -3.44 -30.20
CA GLN A 329 -5.38 -3.64 -30.94
C GLN A 329 -4.17 -3.87 -30.04
N LEU A 330 -4.32 -3.65 -28.73
CA LEU A 330 -3.24 -3.88 -27.78
C LEU A 330 -2.94 -5.37 -27.66
N LYS A 331 -1.74 -5.65 -27.17
CA LYS A 331 -1.31 -7.00 -26.82
C LYS A 331 -1.22 -7.12 -25.31
N ASP A 332 -1.49 -8.31 -24.79
CA ASP A 332 -1.22 -8.58 -23.38
C ASP A 332 0.29 -8.56 -23.06
N HIS A 333 0.63 -8.72 -21.78
CA HIS A 333 2.01 -8.75 -21.31
C HIS A 333 2.86 -9.89 -21.88
N ASN A 334 2.22 -10.88 -22.50
CA ASN A 334 2.87 -11.99 -23.18
C ASN A 334 2.95 -11.77 -24.70
N GLY A 335 2.50 -10.61 -25.20
CA GLY A 335 2.46 -10.28 -26.62
C GLY A 335 1.30 -10.90 -27.38
N ARG A 336 0.30 -11.48 -26.69
CA ARG A 336 -0.89 -12.08 -27.31
C ARG A 336 -1.82 -10.98 -27.78
N SER A 337 -2.43 -11.18 -28.95
CA SER A 337 -3.63 -10.43 -29.32
C SER A 337 -4.82 -10.80 -28.42
N LEU A 338 -5.87 -9.97 -28.43
CA LEU A 338 -7.08 -10.20 -27.64
C LEU A 338 -7.68 -11.59 -27.90
N GLN A 339 -7.72 -12.01 -29.16
CA GLN A 339 -8.26 -13.32 -29.53
C GLN A 339 -7.37 -14.46 -29.03
N GLN A 340 -6.05 -14.33 -29.15
CA GLN A 340 -5.12 -15.32 -28.60
C GLN A 340 -5.24 -15.45 -27.08
N ALA A 341 -5.44 -14.33 -26.37
CA ALA A 341 -5.64 -14.36 -24.93
C ALA A 341 -6.96 -15.03 -24.52
N ILE A 342 -8.07 -14.75 -25.24
CA ILE A 342 -9.36 -15.44 -25.05
C ILE A 342 -9.23 -16.95 -25.27
N LEU A 343 -8.49 -17.36 -26.31
CA LEU A 343 -8.28 -18.78 -26.63
C LEU A 343 -7.41 -19.46 -25.57
N ALA A 344 -6.36 -18.79 -25.10
CA ALA A 344 -5.48 -19.29 -24.06
C ALA A 344 -6.17 -19.40 -22.68
N ALA A 345 -7.21 -18.61 -22.44
CA ALA A 345 -7.98 -18.63 -21.19
C ALA A 345 -8.95 -19.84 -21.07
N GLY A 346 -9.17 -20.59 -22.15
CA GLY A 346 -9.92 -21.84 -22.12
C GLY A 346 -11.38 -21.74 -22.58
N PRO A 347 -12.09 -22.89 -22.60
CA PRO A 347 -13.37 -23.04 -23.30
C PRO A 347 -14.51 -22.21 -22.71
N ASP A 348 -14.49 -21.92 -21.40
CA ASP A 348 -15.53 -21.13 -20.72
C ASP A 348 -15.48 -19.67 -21.15
N VAL A 349 -14.29 -19.08 -21.17
CA VAL A 349 -14.05 -17.72 -21.68
C VAL A 349 -14.40 -17.63 -23.15
N MET A 350 -14.04 -18.64 -23.95
CA MET A 350 -14.44 -18.70 -25.35
C MET A 350 -15.96 -18.74 -25.54
N ASN A 351 -16.66 -19.54 -24.72
CA ASN A 351 -18.11 -19.63 -24.76
C ASN A 351 -18.80 -18.31 -24.42
N ALA A 352 -18.21 -17.53 -23.50
CA ALA A 352 -18.70 -16.20 -23.20
C ALA A 352 -18.44 -15.20 -24.35
N ASN A 353 -17.49 -15.50 -25.23
CA ASN A 353 -17.00 -14.65 -26.32
C ASN A 353 -17.21 -15.24 -27.73
N LYS A 354 -18.27 -16.04 -27.94
CA LYS A 354 -18.53 -16.78 -29.21
C LYS A 354 -18.49 -15.93 -30.48
N ILE A 355 -18.95 -14.67 -30.42
CA ILE A 355 -18.96 -13.78 -31.60
C ILE A 355 -17.52 -13.46 -32.03
N LEU A 356 -16.65 -13.08 -31.09
CA LEU A 356 -15.24 -12.78 -31.37
C LEU A 356 -14.51 -13.99 -31.95
N PHE A 357 -14.85 -15.18 -31.46
CA PHE A 357 -14.33 -16.43 -31.99
C PHE A 357 -14.80 -16.71 -33.42
N ALA A 358 -16.07 -16.47 -33.73
CA ALA A 358 -16.62 -16.63 -35.07
C ALA A 358 -16.04 -15.63 -36.08
N THR A 359 -15.47 -14.51 -35.61
CA THR A 359 -14.86 -13.47 -36.45
C THR A 359 -13.35 -13.63 -36.64
N LEU A 360 -12.75 -14.74 -36.18
CA LEU A 360 -11.33 -15.00 -36.40
C LEU A 360 -11.01 -15.06 -37.90
N THR A 361 -9.91 -14.43 -38.31
CA THR A 361 -9.41 -14.53 -39.69
C THR A 361 -8.43 -15.71 -39.83
N ASP A 362 -8.24 -16.21 -41.06
CA ASP A 362 -7.23 -17.23 -41.35
C ASP A 362 -5.84 -16.83 -40.83
N ASP A 363 -5.48 -15.55 -40.96
CA ASP A 363 -4.17 -15.04 -40.51
C ASP A 363 -4.05 -15.02 -38.99
N GLN A 364 -5.13 -14.68 -38.27
CA GLN A 364 -5.15 -14.78 -36.81
C GLN A 364 -5.04 -16.24 -36.34
N ILE A 365 -5.69 -17.17 -37.04
CA ILE A 365 -5.61 -18.61 -36.74
C ILE A 365 -4.23 -19.19 -37.08
N ARG A 366 -3.54 -18.63 -38.08
CA ARG A 366 -2.15 -18.98 -38.41
C ARG A 366 -1.12 -18.30 -37.51
N SER A 367 -1.50 -17.25 -36.78
CA SER A 367 -0.60 -16.56 -35.87
C SER A 367 -0.35 -17.41 -34.63
N LYS A 368 0.90 -17.87 -34.49
CA LYS A 368 1.31 -18.67 -33.33
C LYS A 368 1.23 -17.84 -32.05
N ASP A 369 0.77 -18.48 -30.98
CA ASP A 369 0.80 -17.93 -29.65
C ASP A 369 2.26 -17.65 -29.26
N PRO A 370 2.62 -16.43 -28.82
CA PRO A 370 4.00 -16.05 -28.53
C PRO A 370 4.62 -16.83 -27.37
N ILE A 371 3.83 -17.37 -26.44
CA ILE A 371 4.34 -18.16 -25.30
C ILE A 371 4.50 -19.62 -25.68
N THR A 372 3.41 -20.25 -26.12
CA THR A 372 3.35 -21.70 -26.32
C THR A 372 3.93 -22.11 -27.67
N THR A 373 4.10 -21.16 -28.61
CA THR A 373 4.47 -21.38 -30.01
C THR A 373 3.49 -22.25 -30.81
N LEU A 374 2.34 -22.54 -30.21
CA LEU A 374 1.27 -23.32 -30.81
C LEU A 374 0.35 -22.42 -31.62
N TYR A 375 -0.29 -23.00 -32.63
CA TYR A 375 -1.42 -22.35 -33.28
C TYR A 375 -2.61 -22.29 -32.31
N PRO A 376 -3.49 -21.28 -32.41
CA PRO A 376 -4.73 -21.19 -31.63
C PRO A 376 -5.50 -22.49 -31.47
N PHE A 377 -5.78 -23.21 -32.56
CA PHE A 377 -6.50 -24.48 -32.52
C PHE A 377 -5.71 -25.60 -31.82
N ALA A 378 -4.38 -25.56 -31.86
CA ALA A 378 -3.52 -26.52 -31.16
C ALA A 378 -3.39 -26.18 -29.67
N ALA A 379 -3.31 -24.89 -29.32
CA ALA A 379 -3.33 -24.44 -27.93
C ALA A 379 -4.63 -24.86 -27.23
N MET A 380 -5.77 -24.71 -27.93
CA MET A 380 -7.07 -25.20 -27.45
C MET A 380 -7.11 -26.72 -27.25
N ALA A 381 -6.40 -27.49 -28.08
CA ALA A 381 -6.41 -28.95 -28.02
C ALA A 381 -5.52 -29.54 -26.93
N VAL A 382 -4.55 -28.76 -26.42
CA VAL A 382 -3.53 -29.23 -25.45
C VAL A 382 -3.90 -28.86 -23.99
N GLY A 383 -4.86 -27.97 -23.78
CA GLY A 383 -5.28 -27.55 -22.44
C GLY A 383 -5.99 -28.65 -21.64
N GLU A 384 -5.95 -28.52 -20.31
CA GLU A 384 -6.65 -29.43 -19.36
C GLU A 384 -8.17 -29.51 -19.63
N HIS A 385 -8.72 -28.48 -20.26
CA HIS A 385 -10.12 -28.39 -20.67
C HIS A 385 -10.27 -28.34 -22.21
N ALA A 386 -9.56 -29.21 -22.93
CA ALA A 386 -9.61 -29.24 -24.39
C ALA A 386 -11.03 -29.53 -24.91
N ASP A 387 -11.57 -28.61 -25.72
CA ASP A 387 -12.86 -28.73 -26.39
C ASP A 387 -12.64 -29.04 -27.88
N LEU A 388 -12.48 -30.33 -28.18
CA LEU A 388 -12.17 -30.78 -29.53
C LEU A 388 -13.28 -30.44 -30.54
N GLU A 389 -14.53 -30.35 -30.11
CA GLU A 389 -15.63 -29.97 -31.00
C GLU A 389 -15.45 -28.53 -31.51
N LYS A 390 -15.08 -27.59 -30.63
CA LYS A 390 -14.75 -26.22 -31.04
C LYS A 390 -13.49 -26.14 -31.89
N VAL A 391 -12.48 -26.96 -31.61
CA VAL A 391 -11.28 -27.05 -32.46
C VAL A 391 -11.68 -27.47 -33.89
N PHE A 392 -12.49 -28.53 -34.02
CA PHE A 392 -12.98 -28.97 -35.32
C PHE A 392 -13.90 -27.93 -35.98
N TYR A 393 -14.75 -27.26 -35.22
CA TYR A 393 -15.57 -26.16 -35.73
C TYR A 393 -14.71 -25.04 -36.32
N LEU A 394 -13.68 -24.58 -35.60
CA LEU A 394 -12.75 -23.55 -36.07
C LEU A 394 -12.06 -23.99 -37.37
N LEU A 395 -11.51 -25.21 -37.40
CA LEU A 395 -10.82 -25.72 -38.59
C LEU A 395 -11.76 -25.89 -39.79
N ARG A 396 -13.04 -26.22 -39.56
CA ARG A 396 -14.05 -26.30 -40.64
C ARG A 396 -14.41 -24.95 -41.23
N GLN A 397 -14.45 -23.90 -40.40
CA GLN A 397 -14.69 -22.53 -40.89
C GLN A 397 -13.47 -21.98 -41.67
N HIS A 398 -12.27 -22.50 -41.38
CA HIS A 398 -11.00 -22.02 -41.94
C HIS A 398 -10.18 -23.14 -42.59
N PRO A 399 -10.68 -23.80 -43.65
CA PRO A 399 -10.01 -24.95 -44.26
C PRO A 399 -8.63 -24.62 -44.83
N SER A 400 -8.43 -23.38 -45.27
CA SER A 400 -7.16 -22.88 -45.83
C SER A 400 -5.98 -22.93 -44.84
N VAL A 401 -6.25 -23.03 -43.53
CA VAL A 401 -5.24 -23.16 -42.48
C VAL A 401 -4.56 -24.53 -42.58
N LEU A 402 -5.27 -25.57 -43.03
CA LEU A 402 -4.75 -26.92 -43.18
C LEU A 402 -3.94 -27.09 -44.48
N ASP A 403 -4.36 -26.43 -45.57
CA ASP A 403 -3.78 -26.62 -46.90
C ASP A 403 -2.32 -26.15 -47.04
N GLN A 404 -1.92 -25.11 -46.30
CA GLN A 404 -0.56 -24.57 -46.38
C GLN A 404 0.49 -25.46 -45.70
N HIS A 405 0.10 -26.26 -44.71
CA HIS A 405 0.99 -27.22 -44.06
C HIS A 405 1.32 -28.41 -44.96
N ALA A 406 0.35 -28.87 -45.76
CA ALA A 406 0.60 -29.92 -46.74
C ALA A 406 1.67 -29.53 -47.78
N ASN A 407 1.75 -28.23 -48.12
CA ASN A 407 2.68 -27.71 -49.11
C ASN A 407 4.08 -27.42 -48.55
N SER A 408 4.23 -27.04 -47.28
CA SER A 408 5.54 -26.81 -46.68
C SER A 408 6.29 -28.12 -46.41
N ASP A 409 5.59 -29.18 -45.96
CA ASP A 409 6.19 -30.49 -45.68
C ASP A 409 6.57 -31.27 -46.95
N SER A 410 5.83 -31.10 -48.04
CA SER A 410 6.20 -31.70 -49.34
C SER A 410 7.51 -31.12 -49.88
N SER A 411 7.84 -29.87 -49.57
CA SER A 411 9.14 -29.25 -49.91
C SER A 411 10.31 -29.81 -49.08
N ILE A 412 10.06 -30.16 -47.80
CA ILE A 412 11.05 -30.75 -46.90
C ILE A 412 11.31 -32.21 -47.28
N LEU A 413 10.24 -32.96 -47.57
CA LEU A 413 10.34 -34.36 -48.02
C LEU A 413 11.00 -34.50 -49.39
N SER A 414 10.71 -33.58 -50.33
CA SER A 414 11.37 -33.57 -51.65
C SER A 414 12.86 -33.16 -51.57
N ARG A 415 13.25 -32.25 -50.66
CA ARG A 415 14.67 -31.94 -50.40
C ARG A 415 15.41 -33.12 -49.75
N LYS A 416 14.75 -33.88 -48.87
CA LYS A 416 15.36 -35.08 -48.25
C LYS A 416 15.59 -36.19 -49.28
N ARG A 417 14.67 -36.39 -50.23
CA ARG A 417 14.84 -37.36 -51.34
C ARG A 417 15.99 -37.01 -52.30
N ARG A 418 16.22 -35.72 -52.61
CA ARG A 418 17.35 -35.30 -53.45
C ARG A 418 18.72 -35.54 -52.79
N ARG A 419 18.86 -35.26 -51.48
CA ARG A 419 20.12 -35.51 -50.76
C ARG A 419 20.52 -36.99 -50.62
N SER A 420 19.56 -37.91 -50.74
CA SER A 420 19.83 -39.35 -50.80
C SER A 420 20.18 -39.86 -52.20
N ALA A 421 19.90 -39.10 -53.26
CA ALA A 421 20.26 -39.46 -54.64
C ALA A 421 21.70 -39.02 -55.00
N ASP A 422 22.21 -37.96 -54.38
CA ASP A 422 23.58 -37.44 -54.62
C ASP A 422 24.67 -38.14 -53.77
N LYS A 423 24.34 -39.25 -53.09
CA LYS A 423 25.27 -40.04 -52.26
C LYS A 423 25.51 -41.47 -52.79
N VAL A 424 25.17 -41.72 -54.04
CA VAL A 424 25.52 -42.93 -54.81
C VAL A 424 26.37 -42.47 -55.98
#